data_AF-A0A163YTF8-F1
#
_entry.id   AF-A0A163YTF8-F1
#
_cell.length_a   1.000
_cell.length_b   1.000
_cell.length_c   1.000
_cell.angle_alpha   90.00
_cell.angle_beta   90.00
_cell.angle_gamma   90.00
#
_symmetry.space_group_name_H-M   'P 1'
#
loop_
_entity.id
_entity.type
_entity.pdbx_description
1 polymer ?
#
loop_
_entity_poly.entity_id
_entity_poly.type
_entity_poly.pdbx_seq_one_letter_code
_entity_poly.pdbx_strand_id
1 'polypeptide(L)'
;MGLHIGGLVIDRNFQSDIKELEQILGKRIVFEQETTFKKASANDKEKDSIDLFFSDSGTLILMNIEQASTLFKAKGQQAVSFVIDEESMTFGVHYTRNGFLIRKIIEVEGEVVERKGEQLEFEESEEDKIELIYHLIEEVLDEHLWDIKPDTVCMRYQLEDIDKESKQEQEISIHPTIEFEDLEEFPKEKTTQQIINHQEEITKVKRPKKSILKKMIRGLGLEETDFNIIKKRKGE
;
A
#
# COMPACT_ATOMS: atom_id res chain seq x y z
N MET A 1 24.58 -20.56 -3.41
CA MET A 1 24.60 -19.14 -2.99
C MET A 1 23.15 -18.73 -2.99
N GLY A 2 22.64 -18.27 -1.85
CA GLY A 2 21.24 -17.93 -1.71
C GLY A 2 20.90 -16.63 -2.44
N LEU A 3 19.62 -16.41 -2.72
CA LEU A 3 19.09 -15.16 -3.23
C LEU A 3 19.16 -14.07 -2.15
N HIS A 4 19.68 -12.91 -2.50
CA HIS A 4 19.72 -11.72 -1.66
C HIS A 4 19.21 -10.52 -2.47
N ILE A 5 17.89 -10.42 -2.59
CA ILE A 5 17.23 -9.46 -3.47
C ILE A 5 16.16 -8.66 -2.72
N GLY A 6 16.10 -7.37 -3.02
CA GLY A 6 15.05 -6.47 -2.56
C GLY A 6 14.43 -5.74 -3.74
N GLY A 7 13.15 -5.41 -3.64
CA GLY A 7 12.50 -4.64 -4.69
C GLY A 7 11.16 -4.07 -4.35
N LEU A 8 10.62 -3.34 -5.32
CA LEU A 8 9.28 -2.78 -5.32
C LEU A 8 8.63 -3.07 -6.67
N VAL A 9 7.41 -3.60 -6.64
CA VAL A 9 6.57 -3.81 -7.82
C VAL A 9 5.37 -2.88 -7.71
N ILE A 10 4.99 -2.24 -8.81
CA ILE A 10 3.80 -1.38 -8.89
C ILE A 10 3.02 -1.76 -10.15
N ASP A 11 1.69 -1.87 -10.06
CA ASP A 11 0.77 -2.19 -11.17
C ASP A 11 0.56 -1.03 -12.16
N ARG A 12 1.67 -0.36 -12.49
CA ARG A 12 1.73 0.70 -13.50
C ARG A 12 3.10 0.72 -14.16
N ASN A 13 3.13 0.79 -15.48
CA ASN A 13 4.33 1.07 -16.25
C ASN A 13 4.69 2.57 -16.19
N PHE A 14 5.85 2.91 -15.60
CA PHE A 14 6.34 4.29 -15.43
C PHE A 14 7.35 4.73 -16.51
N GLN A 15 7.56 3.96 -17.58
CA GLN A 15 8.59 4.25 -18.60
C GLN A 15 8.45 5.66 -19.21
N SER A 16 7.22 6.16 -19.35
CA SER A 16 6.93 7.51 -19.86
C SER A 16 6.70 8.56 -18.77
N ASP A 17 6.69 8.19 -17.49
CA ASP A 17 6.35 9.06 -16.35
C ASP A 17 7.21 8.79 -15.12
N ILE A 18 8.52 8.89 -15.29
CA ILE A 18 9.50 8.72 -14.21
C ILE A 18 9.27 9.70 -13.05
N LYS A 19 8.68 10.87 -13.31
CA LYS A 19 8.41 11.87 -12.26
C LYS A 19 7.42 11.39 -11.22
N GLU A 20 6.40 10.63 -11.62
CA GLU A 20 5.48 10.06 -10.65
C GLU A 20 6.17 8.98 -9.81
N LEU A 21 7.05 8.19 -10.43
CA LEU A 21 7.87 7.21 -9.71
C LEU A 21 8.80 7.88 -8.69
N GLU A 22 9.43 9.02 -9.02
CA GLU A 22 10.21 9.83 -8.08
C GLU A 22 9.41 10.26 -6.84
N GLN A 23 8.13 10.60 -7.02
CA GLN A 23 7.24 10.96 -5.90
C GLN A 23 6.94 9.77 -4.99
N ILE A 24 6.78 8.57 -5.57
CA ILE A 24 6.55 7.33 -4.81
C ILE A 24 7.80 6.95 -4.03
N LEU A 25 8.99 7.04 -4.65
CA LEU A 25 10.25 6.73 -3.99
C LEU A 25 10.70 7.83 -3.01
N GLY A 26 10.17 9.04 -3.12
CA GLY A 26 10.60 10.20 -2.32
C GLY A 26 12.04 10.64 -2.65
N LYS A 27 12.53 10.27 -3.84
CA LYS A 27 13.90 10.49 -4.31
C LYS A 27 13.86 10.88 -5.78
N ARG A 28 14.85 11.67 -6.21
CA ARG A 28 15.06 11.94 -7.62
C ARG A 28 15.77 10.74 -8.25
N ILE A 29 15.42 10.41 -9.50
CA ILE A 29 15.92 9.25 -10.23
C ILE A 29 16.75 9.76 -11.41
N VAL A 30 18.06 9.54 -11.37
CA VAL A 30 19.01 10.02 -12.40
C VAL A 30 19.52 8.85 -13.23
N PHE A 31 19.27 8.89 -14.55
CA PHE A 31 19.68 7.81 -15.44
C PHE A 31 21.20 7.66 -15.48
N GLU A 32 21.66 6.41 -15.34
CA GLU A 32 23.08 6.07 -15.37
C GLU A 32 23.42 5.33 -16.67
N GLN A 33 22.78 4.18 -16.91
CA GLN A 33 23.08 3.33 -18.07
C GLN A 33 21.99 2.27 -18.30
N GLU A 34 22.03 1.64 -19.48
CA GLU A 34 21.28 0.40 -19.71
C GLU A 34 22.00 -0.80 -19.07
N THR A 35 21.24 -1.80 -18.64
CA THR A 35 21.74 -3.07 -18.10
C THR A 35 20.84 -4.22 -18.55
N THR A 36 21.16 -5.44 -18.12
CA THR A 36 20.32 -6.62 -18.39
C THR A 36 19.66 -7.08 -17.11
N PHE A 37 18.50 -7.74 -17.21
CA PHE A 37 17.79 -8.29 -16.06
C PHE A 37 18.69 -9.18 -15.21
N LYS A 38 19.53 -10.02 -15.83
CA LYS A 38 20.53 -10.83 -15.11
C LYS A 38 21.47 -10.04 -14.19
N LYS A 39 21.88 -8.84 -14.61
CA LYS A 39 22.72 -7.95 -13.80
C LYS A 39 21.88 -7.15 -12.81
N ALA A 40 20.64 -6.84 -13.17
CA ALA A 40 19.70 -6.15 -12.32
C ALA A 40 19.29 -7.01 -11.12
N SER A 41 19.03 -8.30 -11.32
CA SER A 41 18.61 -9.24 -10.29
C SER A 41 19.78 -9.90 -9.54
N ALA A 42 21.02 -9.41 -9.74
CA ALA A 42 22.16 -9.90 -8.99
C ALA A 42 22.07 -9.46 -7.52
N ASN A 43 22.59 -10.30 -6.62
CA ASN A 43 22.70 -9.99 -5.19
C ASN A 43 23.48 -8.69 -4.94
N ASP A 44 23.28 -8.12 -3.74
CA ASP A 44 24.07 -7.02 -3.19
C ASP A 44 24.02 -5.72 -4.03
N LYS A 45 22.80 -5.22 -4.24
CA LYS A 45 22.58 -3.89 -4.83
C LYS A 45 23.23 -2.79 -3.99
N GLU A 46 23.86 -1.83 -4.68
CA GLU A 46 24.39 -0.64 -4.03
C GLU A 46 23.26 0.22 -3.44
N LYS A 47 23.53 0.89 -2.32
CA LYS A 47 22.51 1.56 -1.49
C LYS A 47 21.65 2.56 -2.25
N ASP A 48 22.21 3.32 -3.19
CA ASP A 48 21.49 4.36 -3.92
C ASP A 48 21.33 4.04 -5.42
N SER A 49 21.58 2.78 -5.82
CA SER A 49 21.41 2.34 -7.20
C SER A 49 20.16 1.46 -7.35
N ILE A 50 19.31 1.81 -8.30
CA ILE A 50 18.13 1.02 -8.66
C ILE A 50 18.19 0.59 -10.11
N ASP A 51 17.66 -0.58 -10.41
CA ASP A 51 17.45 -1.07 -11.77
C ASP A 51 15.95 -1.23 -12.02
N LEU A 52 15.45 -0.57 -13.07
CA LEU A 52 14.05 -0.59 -13.48
C LEU A 52 13.83 -1.59 -14.62
N PHE A 53 12.87 -2.48 -14.43
CA PHE A 53 12.24 -3.27 -15.47
C PHE A 53 10.80 -2.79 -15.66
N PHE A 54 10.41 -2.57 -16.92
CA PHE A 54 9.06 -2.16 -17.29
C PHE A 54 8.40 -3.30 -18.05
N SER A 55 7.30 -3.84 -17.50
CA SER A 55 6.41 -4.75 -18.24
C SER A 55 5.31 -3.93 -18.93
N ASP A 56 4.42 -4.58 -19.69
CA ASP A 56 3.29 -3.88 -20.33
C ASP A 56 2.31 -3.29 -19.30
N SER A 57 2.19 -3.91 -18.13
CA SER A 57 1.22 -3.62 -17.07
C SER A 57 1.84 -2.94 -15.84
N GLY A 58 3.14 -3.12 -15.60
CA GLY A 58 3.77 -2.78 -14.33
C GLY A 58 5.21 -2.31 -14.42
N THR A 59 5.75 -1.96 -13.25
CA THR A 59 7.16 -1.61 -13.09
C THR A 59 7.74 -2.41 -11.92
N LEU A 60 8.83 -3.11 -12.16
CA LEU A 60 9.66 -3.75 -11.15
C LEU A 60 10.91 -2.90 -10.92
N ILE A 61 11.20 -2.64 -9.66
CA ILE A 61 12.32 -1.81 -9.20
C ILE A 61 13.17 -2.70 -8.32
N LEU A 62 14.37 -3.04 -8.78
CA LEU A 62 15.34 -3.82 -8.01
C LEU A 62 16.27 -2.85 -7.29
N MET A 63 16.32 -2.97 -5.97
CA MET A 63 17.03 -2.05 -5.06
C MET A 63 17.67 -2.84 -3.92
N ASN A 64 18.42 -2.17 -3.05
CA ASN A 64 18.99 -2.86 -1.91
C ASN A 64 17.90 -3.25 -0.88
N ILE A 65 18.19 -4.26 -0.06
CA ILE A 65 17.21 -4.79 0.91
C ILE A 65 16.81 -3.74 1.96
N GLU A 66 17.74 -2.87 2.37
CA GLU A 66 17.43 -1.77 3.31
C GLU A 66 16.31 -0.88 2.75
N GLN A 67 16.39 -0.46 1.48
CA GLN A 67 15.33 0.35 0.85
C GLN A 67 14.06 -0.46 0.63
N ALA A 68 14.19 -1.69 0.15
CA ALA A 68 13.03 -2.55 -0.11
C ALA A 68 12.24 -2.90 1.16
N SER A 69 12.90 -2.90 2.32
CA SER A 69 12.28 -3.07 3.64
C SER A 69 11.42 -1.88 4.09
N THR A 70 11.34 -0.79 3.31
CA THR A 70 10.49 0.36 3.63
C THR A 70 9.08 0.19 3.06
N LEU A 71 8.13 0.98 3.56
CA LEU A 71 6.75 1.00 3.06
C LEU A 71 6.61 2.06 1.96
N PHE A 72 6.36 1.61 0.72
CA PHE A 72 6.03 2.50 -0.38
C PHE A 72 4.52 2.63 -0.56
N LYS A 73 4.05 3.85 -0.84
CA LYS A 73 2.61 4.15 -1.03
C LYS A 73 2.39 4.74 -2.42
N ALA A 74 1.72 4.00 -3.29
CA ALA A 74 1.35 4.43 -4.64
C ALA A 74 -0.17 4.71 -4.69
N LYS A 75 -0.58 5.97 -4.90
CA LYS A 75 -1.99 6.39 -4.87
C LYS A 75 -2.73 5.97 -6.14
N GLY A 76 -3.77 5.16 -5.97
CA GLY A 76 -4.54 4.59 -7.07
C GLY A 76 -3.91 3.33 -7.67
N GLN A 77 -2.80 2.84 -7.11
CA GLN A 77 -2.09 1.63 -7.57
C GLN A 77 -2.00 0.58 -6.47
N GLN A 78 -1.69 -0.64 -6.88
CA GLN A 78 -1.19 -1.70 -6.02
C GLN A 78 0.32 -1.68 -6.03
N ALA A 79 0.93 -1.92 -4.88
CA ALA A 79 2.38 -2.00 -4.79
C ALA A 79 2.83 -3.05 -3.77
N VAL A 80 3.88 -3.79 -4.12
CA VAL A 80 4.50 -4.82 -3.30
C VAL A 80 5.97 -4.47 -3.10
N SER A 81 6.36 -4.09 -1.89
CA SER A 81 7.77 -4.01 -1.49
C SER A 81 8.17 -5.35 -0.91
N PHE A 82 9.30 -5.92 -1.33
CA PHE A 82 9.69 -7.27 -0.95
C PHE A 82 11.17 -7.38 -0.62
N VAL A 83 11.47 -8.31 0.28
CA VAL A 83 12.82 -8.71 0.70
C VAL A 83 12.89 -10.23 0.66
N ILE A 84 13.86 -10.77 -0.07
CA ILE A 84 14.20 -12.19 -0.10
C ILE A 84 15.68 -12.29 0.20
N ASP A 85 16.02 -12.71 1.43
CA ASP A 85 17.39 -12.94 1.87
C ASP A 85 17.53 -14.37 2.39
N GLU A 86 17.89 -15.29 1.50
CA GLU A 86 18.10 -16.70 1.83
C GLU A 86 19.35 -16.94 2.68
N GLU A 87 20.30 -15.98 2.74
CA GLU A 87 21.49 -16.11 3.59
C GLU A 87 21.13 -15.93 5.07
N SER A 88 20.30 -14.93 5.37
CA SER A 88 19.80 -14.68 6.73
C SER A 88 18.44 -15.33 7.03
N MET A 89 17.85 -16.03 6.08
CA MET A 89 16.47 -16.55 6.15
C MET A 89 15.47 -15.45 6.51
N THR A 90 15.61 -14.28 5.89
CA THR A 90 14.72 -13.13 6.08
C THR A 90 13.83 -12.92 4.87
N PHE A 91 12.52 -12.97 5.08
CA PHE A 91 11.51 -12.77 4.04
C PHE A 91 10.53 -11.69 4.48
N GLY A 92 10.43 -10.62 3.70
CA GLY A 92 9.64 -9.45 4.04
C GLY A 92 8.71 -9.04 2.91
N VAL A 93 7.49 -8.65 3.24
CA VAL A 93 6.55 -8.07 2.27
C VAL A 93 5.73 -6.94 2.86
N HIS A 94 5.59 -5.88 2.07
CA HIS A 94 4.64 -4.79 2.25
C HIS A 94 3.73 -4.72 1.03
N TYR A 95 2.47 -5.09 1.20
CA TYR A 95 1.46 -4.97 0.17
C TYR A 95 0.55 -3.77 0.46
N THR A 96 0.46 -2.86 -0.51
CA THR A 96 -0.40 -1.68 -0.44
C THR A 96 -1.36 -1.63 -1.61
N ARG A 97 -2.53 -1.04 -1.36
CA ARG A 97 -3.53 -0.77 -2.40
C ARG A 97 -4.07 0.64 -2.19
N ASN A 98 -4.01 1.45 -3.24
CA ASN A 98 -4.38 2.86 -3.22
C ASN A 98 -3.67 3.66 -2.11
N GLY A 99 -2.39 3.36 -1.87
CA GLY A 99 -1.58 3.98 -0.82
C GLY A 99 -1.89 3.56 0.62
N PHE A 100 -2.79 2.61 0.84
CA PHE A 100 -3.08 2.03 2.15
C PHE A 100 -2.39 0.69 2.32
N LEU A 101 -1.83 0.44 3.51
CA LEU A 101 -1.26 -0.85 3.85
C LEU A 101 -2.38 -1.89 3.97
N ILE A 102 -2.28 -2.96 3.18
CA ILE A 102 -3.23 -4.09 3.19
C ILE A 102 -2.66 -5.24 4.00
N ARG A 103 -1.40 -5.60 3.75
CA ARG A 103 -0.73 -6.71 4.41
C ARG A 103 0.76 -6.39 4.61
N LYS A 104 1.26 -6.68 5.81
CA LYS A 104 2.68 -6.67 6.14
C LYS A 104 3.05 -7.97 6.83
N ILE A 105 4.09 -8.63 6.34
CA ILE A 105 4.67 -9.80 6.98
C ILE A 105 6.19 -9.68 6.93
N ILE A 106 6.84 -9.93 8.07
CA ILE A 106 8.29 -10.09 8.15
C ILE A 106 8.55 -11.40 8.88
N GLU A 107 9.27 -12.30 8.23
CA GLU A 107 9.75 -13.57 8.76
C GLU A 107 11.26 -13.55 8.82
N VAL A 108 11.82 -14.05 9.92
CA VAL A 108 13.26 -14.19 10.15
C VAL A 108 13.51 -15.57 10.74
N GLU A 109 14.39 -16.35 10.13
CA GLU A 109 14.74 -17.72 10.57
C GLU A 109 13.51 -18.64 10.76
N GLY A 110 12.48 -18.45 9.94
CA GLY A 110 11.21 -19.22 10.00
C GLY A 110 10.21 -18.74 11.07
N GLU A 111 10.53 -17.66 11.79
CA GLU A 111 9.62 -17.04 12.76
C GLU A 111 9.06 -15.72 12.22
N VAL A 112 7.72 -15.58 12.24
CA VAL A 112 7.06 -14.34 11.86
C VAL A 112 7.20 -13.31 12.98
N VAL A 113 8.13 -12.38 12.83
CA VAL A 113 8.44 -11.31 13.80
C VAL A 113 7.52 -10.11 13.67
N GLU A 114 6.94 -9.87 12.49
CA GLU A 114 5.94 -8.83 12.30
C GLU A 114 4.80 -9.29 11.39
N ARG A 115 3.56 -8.98 11.79
CA ARG A 115 2.35 -9.25 11.01
C ARG A 115 1.33 -8.13 11.24
N LYS A 116 0.95 -7.42 10.18
CA LYS A 116 -0.12 -6.39 10.21
C LYS A 116 -1.04 -6.53 8.99
N GLY A 117 -2.28 -6.05 9.14
CA GLY A 117 -3.28 -6.04 8.06
C GLY A 117 -4.07 -7.34 7.93
N GLU A 118 -5.03 -7.36 7.02
CA GLU A 118 -5.93 -8.50 6.80
C GLU A 118 -5.21 -9.65 6.08
N GLN A 119 -5.46 -10.88 6.51
CA GLN A 119 -4.90 -12.07 5.87
C GLN A 119 -5.44 -12.19 4.44
N LEU A 120 -4.54 -12.52 3.50
CA LEU A 120 -4.90 -12.70 2.09
C LEU A 120 -5.45 -14.12 1.87
N GLU A 121 -6.37 -14.28 0.92
CA GLU A 121 -7.07 -15.57 0.70
C GLU A 121 -6.11 -16.72 0.37
N PHE A 122 -5.04 -16.44 -0.38
CA PHE A 122 -4.03 -17.42 -0.77
C PHE A 122 -2.97 -17.67 0.32
N GLU A 123 -2.91 -16.85 1.39
CA GLU A 123 -1.92 -17.07 2.47
C GLU A 123 -2.13 -18.40 3.21
N GLU A 124 -3.34 -18.97 3.18
CA GLU A 124 -3.63 -20.29 3.76
C GLU A 124 -3.08 -21.45 2.92
N SER A 125 -2.89 -21.25 1.62
CA SER A 125 -2.39 -22.27 0.70
C SER A 125 -0.87 -22.21 0.49
N GLU A 126 -0.24 -21.06 0.72
CA GLU A 126 1.22 -20.90 0.61
C GLU A 126 1.90 -21.33 1.92
N GLU A 127 2.63 -22.45 1.89
CA GLU A 127 3.35 -22.96 3.06
C GLU A 127 4.57 -22.07 3.38
N ASP A 128 5.24 -21.54 2.34
CA ASP A 128 6.44 -20.73 2.45
C ASP A 128 6.16 -19.23 2.20
N LYS A 129 6.83 -18.35 2.96
CA LYS A 129 6.73 -16.90 2.74
C LYS A 129 7.38 -16.45 1.45
N ILE A 130 8.35 -17.20 0.93
CA ILE A 130 8.93 -16.91 -0.37
C ILE A 130 7.87 -17.10 -1.49
N GLU A 131 7.04 -18.13 -1.40
CA GLU A 131 5.96 -18.40 -2.35
C GLU A 131 4.90 -17.29 -2.29
N LEU A 132 4.54 -16.85 -1.08
CA LEU A 132 3.66 -15.70 -0.89
C LEU A 132 4.21 -14.42 -1.55
N ILE A 133 5.51 -14.15 -1.42
CA ILE A 133 6.16 -13.00 -2.06
C ILE A 133 6.07 -13.13 -3.58
N TYR A 134 6.38 -14.29 -4.15
CA TYR A 134 6.30 -14.49 -5.59
C TYR A 134 4.88 -14.36 -6.14
N HIS A 135 3.89 -14.92 -5.44
CA HIS A 135 2.48 -14.78 -5.79
C HIS A 135 2.08 -13.30 -5.85
N LEU A 136 2.44 -12.52 -4.82
CA LEU A 136 2.12 -11.09 -4.78
C LEU A 136 2.82 -10.30 -5.88
N ILE A 137 4.06 -10.64 -6.21
CA ILE A 137 4.77 -10.00 -7.32
C ILE A 137 4.07 -10.30 -8.65
N GLU A 138 3.68 -11.55 -8.89
CA GLU A 138 2.94 -11.95 -10.08
C GLU A 138 1.58 -11.24 -10.18
N GLU A 139 0.82 -11.17 -9.08
CA GLU A 139 -0.49 -10.48 -9.05
C GLU A 139 -0.36 -8.99 -9.44
N VAL A 140 0.72 -8.32 -9.02
CA VAL A 140 0.92 -6.88 -9.25
C VAL A 140 1.66 -6.58 -10.57
N LEU A 141 2.60 -7.42 -10.98
CA LEU A 141 3.38 -7.24 -12.21
C LEU A 141 2.66 -7.80 -13.45
N ASP A 142 1.69 -8.71 -13.26
CA ASP A 142 1.07 -9.52 -14.32
C ASP A 142 2.11 -10.32 -15.13
N GLU A 143 3.21 -10.71 -14.47
CA GLU A 143 4.32 -11.47 -15.05
C GLU A 143 5.10 -12.19 -13.95
N HIS A 144 5.53 -13.43 -14.21
CA HIS A 144 6.39 -14.16 -13.29
C HIS A 144 7.84 -13.69 -13.37
N LEU A 145 8.50 -13.48 -12.22
CA LEU A 145 9.91 -13.05 -12.19
C LEU A 145 10.86 -14.01 -12.93
N TRP A 146 10.59 -15.31 -12.92
CA TRP A 146 11.43 -16.32 -13.59
C TRP A 146 11.21 -16.39 -15.09
N ASP A 147 10.13 -15.81 -15.61
CA ASP A 147 9.85 -15.76 -17.05
C ASP A 147 10.54 -14.57 -17.73
N ILE A 148 10.97 -13.56 -16.95
CA ILE A 148 11.75 -12.43 -17.46
C ILE A 148 13.11 -12.93 -17.95
N LYS A 149 13.36 -12.78 -19.25
CA LYS A 149 14.59 -13.31 -19.86
C LYS A 149 15.83 -12.61 -19.28
N PRO A 150 16.93 -13.34 -19.02
CA PRO A 150 18.15 -12.76 -18.45
C PRO A 150 18.77 -11.61 -19.25
N ASP A 151 18.57 -11.58 -20.57
CA ASP A 151 19.04 -10.57 -21.51
C ASP A 151 18.06 -9.41 -21.75
N THR A 152 16.88 -9.44 -21.11
CA THR A 152 15.91 -8.35 -21.15
C THR A 152 16.55 -7.05 -20.67
N VAL A 153 16.27 -5.96 -21.38
CA VAL A 153 16.83 -4.64 -21.06
C VAL A 153 16.20 -4.11 -19.78
N CYS A 154 17.05 -3.65 -18.87
CA CYS A 154 16.66 -2.87 -17.70
C CYS A 154 17.41 -1.53 -17.73
N MET A 155 16.89 -0.57 -16.99
CA MET A 155 17.43 0.79 -16.95
C MET A 155 17.99 1.05 -15.55
N ARG A 156 19.29 1.36 -15.45
CA ARG A 156 19.96 1.69 -14.19
C ARG A 156 19.85 3.17 -13.89
N TYR A 157 19.55 3.48 -12.64
CA TYR A 157 19.49 4.83 -12.13
C TYR A 157 20.19 4.96 -10.78
N GLN A 158 20.61 6.18 -10.47
CA GLN A 158 21.05 6.60 -9.16
C GLN A 158 19.96 7.42 -8.48
N LEU A 159 19.80 7.23 -7.18
CA LEU A 159 18.86 7.95 -6.33
C LEU A 159 19.54 9.17 -5.70
N GLU A 160 18.92 10.33 -5.84
CA GLU A 160 19.37 11.58 -5.22
C GLU A 160 18.30 12.14 -4.27
N ASP A 161 18.73 12.88 -3.26
CA ASP A 161 17.82 13.64 -2.42
C ASP A 161 17.13 14.74 -3.22
N ILE A 162 15.84 14.94 -2.97
CA ILE A 162 15.08 16.05 -3.56
C ILE A 162 15.43 17.31 -2.75
N ASP A 163 16.17 18.24 -3.36
CA ASP A 163 16.55 19.51 -2.73
C ASP A 163 15.31 20.29 -2.27
N LYS A 164 15.30 20.65 -0.97
CA LYS A 164 14.19 21.36 -0.31
C LYS A 164 13.97 22.80 -0.80
N GLU A 165 14.85 23.33 -1.66
CA GLU A 165 14.83 24.74 -2.09
C GLU A 165 13.85 25.05 -3.23
N SER A 166 13.16 24.05 -3.79
CA SER A 166 12.15 24.23 -4.85
C SER A 166 10.70 24.30 -4.35
N LYS A 167 10.47 24.57 -3.06
CA LYS A 167 9.13 24.93 -2.54
C LYS A 167 8.88 26.43 -2.67
N GLN A 168 8.62 26.90 -3.88
CA GLN A 168 7.80 28.09 -4.08
C GLN A 168 6.52 27.70 -4.83
N GLU A 169 5.41 27.84 -4.09
CA GLU A 169 4.02 27.93 -4.56
C GLU A 169 3.42 26.72 -5.30
N GLN A 170 3.03 25.69 -4.53
CA GLN A 170 1.65 25.18 -4.57
C GLN A 170 1.22 24.83 -3.15
N GLU A 171 0.37 25.68 -2.55
CA GLU A 171 -0.35 25.35 -1.33
C GLU A 171 -1.25 24.13 -1.59
N ILE A 172 -0.81 22.96 -1.14
CA ILE A 172 -1.71 21.84 -0.89
C ILE A 172 -1.84 21.73 0.62
N SER A 173 -3.06 22.00 1.10
CA SER A 173 -3.49 21.77 2.47
C SER A 173 -3.13 20.36 2.92
N ILE A 174 -2.07 20.26 3.72
CA ILE A 174 -1.75 19.05 4.46
C ILE A 174 -2.56 19.13 5.75
N HIS A 175 -3.75 18.53 5.75
CA HIS A 175 -4.29 18.08 7.02
C HIS A 175 -3.36 16.98 7.53
N PRO A 176 -2.76 17.08 8.73
CA PRO A 176 -2.08 15.95 9.32
C PRO A 176 -3.13 14.86 9.51
N THR A 177 -2.96 13.76 8.77
CA THR A 177 -3.75 12.56 9.03
C THR A 177 -3.24 12.02 10.34
N ILE A 178 -4.05 12.16 11.39
CA ILE A 178 -3.81 11.52 12.68
C ILE A 178 -3.73 10.02 12.40
N GLU A 179 -2.56 9.42 12.64
CA GLU A 179 -2.43 7.97 12.64
C GLU A 179 -3.18 7.45 13.87
N PHE A 180 -4.06 6.46 13.68
CA PHE A 180 -4.91 5.93 14.75
C PHE A 180 -4.13 5.19 15.85
N GLU A 181 -2.80 5.12 15.76
CA GLU A 181 -1.89 4.55 16.77
C GLU A 181 -1.47 5.59 17.84
N ASP A 182 -1.79 6.89 17.70
CA ASP A 182 -1.45 7.95 18.68
C ASP A 182 -2.52 8.24 19.77
N LEU A 183 -3.55 7.39 19.89
CA LEU A 183 -4.64 7.59 20.87
C LEU A 183 -4.51 6.70 22.12
N GLU A 184 -3.30 6.52 22.62
CA GLU A 184 -3.09 5.93 23.94
C GLU A 184 -3.18 6.98 25.07
N GLU A 185 -4.20 6.79 25.90
CA GLU A 185 -4.35 7.24 27.28
C GLU A 185 -4.27 8.75 27.59
N PHE A 186 -5.40 9.46 27.47
CA PHE A 186 -5.59 10.69 28.25
C PHE A 186 -5.88 10.34 29.72
N PRO A 187 -5.08 10.83 30.69
CA PRO A 187 -5.40 10.68 32.09
C PRO A 187 -6.70 11.43 32.41
N LYS A 188 -7.60 10.78 33.17
CA LYS A 188 -8.86 11.37 33.64
C LYS A 188 -8.57 12.52 34.60
N GLU A 189 -8.52 13.75 34.11
CA GLU A 189 -8.55 14.92 34.96
C GLU A 189 -9.97 15.19 35.49
N LYS A 190 -10.06 15.33 36.81
CA LYS A 190 -11.27 15.71 37.54
C LYS A 190 -11.49 17.22 37.39
N THR A 191 -12.63 17.62 36.86
CA THR A 191 -13.11 19.00 36.97
C THR A 191 -14.35 19.08 37.86
N THR A 192 -14.11 19.43 39.12
CA THR A 192 -15.04 20.19 39.99
C THR A 192 -15.05 21.64 39.46
N GLN A 193 -16.11 22.46 39.37
CA GLN A 193 -17.49 22.55 39.87
C GLN A 193 -18.26 23.43 38.88
N GLN A 194 -19.59 23.29 38.77
CA GLN A 194 -20.54 24.33 39.21
C GLN A 194 -21.98 23.94 38.87
N ILE A 195 -22.75 23.82 39.95
CA ILE A 195 -24.20 23.64 39.94
C ILE A 195 -24.82 24.98 39.54
N ILE A 196 -25.58 25.00 38.46
CA ILE A 196 -26.65 26.00 38.28
C ILE A 196 -27.93 25.23 37.98
N ASN A 197 -28.83 25.30 38.94
CA ASN A 197 -30.12 24.64 38.97
C ASN A 197 -31.15 25.64 38.43
N HIS A 198 -31.79 25.35 37.30
CA HIS A 198 -33.05 25.98 36.91
C HIS A 198 -34.01 24.90 36.44
N GLN A 199 -34.94 24.56 37.32
CA GLN A 199 -36.16 23.86 36.99
C GLN A 199 -37.04 24.80 36.17
N GLU A 200 -37.22 24.51 34.89
CA GLU A 200 -38.44 24.88 34.16
C GLU A 200 -38.91 23.65 33.38
N GLU A 201 -40.11 23.19 33.73
CA GLU A 201 -40.84 22.13 33.05
C GLU A 201 -41.09 22.53 31.59
N ILE A 202 -40.65 21.70 30.64
CA ILE A 202 -41.19 21.74 29.28
C ILE A 202 -41.77 20.37 28.94
N THR A 203 -43.05 20.44 28.61
CA THR A 203 -44.01 19.40 28.31
C THR A 203 -43.63 18.56 27.09
N LYS A 204 -44.06 17.29 27.13
CA LYS A 204 -43.91 16.25 26.11
C LYS A 204 -44.23 16.75 24.69
N VAL A 205 -43.29 16.61 23.76
CA VAL A 205 -43.60 16.46 22.33
C VAL A 205 -42.80 15.29 21.75
N LYS A 206 -43.52 14.23 21.36
CA LYS A 206 -43.02 13.11 20.54
C LYS A 206 -42.45 13.67 19.23
N ARG A 207 -41.19 13.38 18.91
CA ARG A 207 -40.63 13.55 17.56
C ARG A 207 -40.45 12.19 16.88
N PRO A 208 -40.85 12.04 15.60
CA PRO A 208 -40.89 10.76 14.90
C PRO A 208 -39.49 10.33 14.43
N LYS A 209 -39.23 9.02 14.44
CA LYS A 209 -38.06 8.40 13.79
C LYS A 209 -38.08 8.73 12.29
N LYS A 210 -37.12 9.52 11.81
CA LYS A 210 -36.86 9.66 10.37
C LYS A 210 -35.71 8.71 9.99
N SER A 211 -36.07 7.69 9.22
CA SER A 211 -35.19 6.69 8.63
C SER A 211 -34.16 7.34 7.69
N ILE A 212 -32.88 7.07 7.94
CA ILE A 212 -31.71 7.55 7.18
C ILE A 212 -31.63 6.88 5.79
N LEU A 213 -32.41 5.82 5.56
CA LEU A 213 -32.38 5.03 4.33
C LEU A 213 -32.89 5.77 3.08
N LYS A 214 -33.62 6.88 3.25
CA LYS A 214 -34.26 7.60 2.12
C LYS A 214 -33.32 8.61 1.42
N LYS A 215 -32.14 8.89 1.97
CA LYS A 215 -31.16 9.81 1.36
C LYS A 215 -30.12 9.13 0.46
N MET A 216 -29.92 7.82 0.56
CA MET A 216 -28.99 7.10 -0.33
C MET A 216 -29.59 6.77 -1.70
N ILE A 217 -30.91 6.61 -1.82
CA ILE A 217 -31.54 6.14 -3.07
C ILE A 217 -31.64 7.25 -4.13
N ARG A 218 -31.66 8.52 -3.72
CA ARG A 218 -31.74 9.66 -4.67
C ARG A 218 -30.37 10.03 -5.29
N GLY A 219 -29.27 9.45 -4.79
CA GLY A 219 -27.91 9.68 -5.31
C GLY A 219 -27.47 8.65 -6.37
N LEU A 220 -28.24 7.59 -6.60
CA LEU A 220 -27.87 6.47 -7.48
C LEU A 220 -28.78 6.31 -8.72
N GLY A 221 -29.74 7.23 -8.96
CA GLY A 221 -30.49 7.26 -10.22
C GLY A 221 -31.35 6.03 -10.53
N LEU A 222 -31.79 5.27 -9.52
CA LEU A 222 -32.65 4.09 -9.70
C LEU A 222 -34.12 4.45 -9.42
N GLU A 223 -35.03 4.15 -10.36
CA GLU A 223 -36.48 4.30 -10.17
C GLU A 223 -37.07 3.17 -9.30
N GLU A 224 -38.08 3.50 -8.48
CA GLU A 224 -38.67 2.63 -7.45
C GLU A 224 -39.45 1.39 -7.96
N THR A 225 -39.38 1.07 -9.26
CA THR A 225 -40.20 0.00 -9.88
C THR A 225 -39.53 -1.37 -10.03
N ASP A 226 -38.22 -1.52 -9.81
CA ASP A 226 -37.53 -2.81 -10.07
C ASP A 226 -37.37 -3.74 -8.86
N PHE A 227 -37.69 -3.30 -7.64
CA PHE A 227 -37.46 -4.12 -6.43
C PHE A 227 -38.66 -4.97 -5.96
N ASN A 228 -39.81 -4.92 -6.63
CA ASN A 228 -40.98 -5.73 -6.26
C ASN A 228 -41.01 -7.15 -6.86
N ILE A 229 -39.95 -7.59 -7.55
CA ILE A 229 -39.89 -8.94 -8.12
C ILE A 229 -39.05 -9.92 -7.24
N ILE A 230 -38.18 -9.45 -6.35
CA ILE A 230 -37.26 -10.35 -5.62
C ILE A 230 -37.77 -10.76 -4.22
N LYS A 231 -38.76 -10.06 -3.65
CA LYS A 231 -39.34 -10.42 -2.34
C LYS A 231 -40.39 -11.53 -2.35
N LYS A 232 -40.66 -12.16 -3.51
CA LYS A 232 -41.66 -13.24 -3.64
C LYS A 232 -41.10 -14.66 -3.77
N ARG A 233 -39.81 -14.90 -3.45
CA ARG A 233 -39.18 -16.25 -3.51
C ARG A 233 -38.39 -16.66 -2.25
N LYS A 234 -38.68 -16.10 -1.08
CA LYS A 234 -38.20 -16.61 0.23
C LYS A 234 -39.34 -16.67 1.23
N GLY A 235 -40.37 -17.42 0.86
CA GLY A 235 -41.58 -17.65 1.63
C GLY A 235 -42.33 -18.88 1.13
N GLU A 236 -41.57 -19.95 0.87
CA GLU A 236 -42.00 -21.36 0.96
C GLU A 236 -40.82 -22.13 1.59
#